data_AF-A0A5K0YY65-F1
#
_entry.id   AF-A0A5K0YY65-F1
#
_cell.length_a   1.000
_cell.length_b   1.000
_cell.length_c   1.000
_cell.angle_alpha   90.00
_cell.angle_beta   90.00
_cell.angle_gamma   90.00
#
_symmetry.space_group_name_H-M   'P 1'
#
loop_
_entity.id
_entity.type
_entity.pdbx_description
1 polymer ?
#
loop_
_entity_poly.entity_id
_entity_poly.type
_entity_poly.pdbx_seq_one_letter_code
_entity_poly.pdbx_strand_id
1 'polypeptide(L)' 'VCRSSPRIRDTNHLFLELPLLKDKLEEYINKMSVAGSWSQNAIQATHAWLREGLKSRCITRDLKWGVPVPLEKFKDK' A
#
# COMPACT_ATOMS: atom_id res chain seq x y z
N VAL A 1 -11.10 23.78 -9.58
CA VAL A 1 -11.69 23.69 -8.21
C VAL A 1 -12.46 24.98 -7.93
N CYS A 2 -13.69 24.91 -7.40
CA CYS A 2 -14.71 25.96 -7.41
C CYS A 2 -14.56 27.11 -6.38
N ARG A 3 -13.40 27.29 -5.72
CA ARG A 3 -13.11 28.34 -4.72
C ARG A 3 -14.01 28.36 -3.46
N SER A 4 -14.91 27.41 -3.29
CA SER A 4 -15.65 27.22 -2.04
C SER A 4 -14.76 26.64 -0.94
N SER A 5 -15.05 26.96 0.33
CA SER A 5 -14.35 26.37 1.49
C SER A 5 -14.59 24.85 1.57
N PRO A 6 -13.53 24.03 1.71
CA PRO A 6 -13.67 22.58 1.94
C PRO A 6 -14.50 22.28 3.19
N ARG A 7 -15.17 21.13 3.20
CA ARG A 7 -15.90 20.62 4.37
C ARG A 7 -15.37 19.25 4.76
N ILE A 8 -15.19 19.03 6.06
CA ILE A 8 -14.81 17.73 6.61
C ILE A 8 -15.98 16.75 6.40
N ARG A 9 -15.66 15.55 5.92
CA ARG A 9 -16.61 14.44 5.75
C ARG A 9 -15.90 13.14 6.08
N ASP A 10 -16.59 12.29 6.83
CA ASP A 10 -16.10 10.95 7.12
C ASP A 10 -16.33 10.02 5.92
N THR A 11 -15.35 9.19 5.61
CA THR A 11 -15.40 8.19 4.57
C THR A 11 -14.64 6.95 5.06
N ASN A 12 -15.19 5.77 4.80
CA ASN A 12 -14.55 4.52 5.20
C ASN A 12 -13.47 4.17 4.19
N HIS A 13 -12.32 3.64 4.59
CA HIS A 13 -11.32 3.12 3.66
C HIS A 13 -10.81 1.76 4.10
N LEU A 14 -10.43 0.92 3.13
CA LEU A 14 -9.74 -0.33 3.41
C LEU A 14 -8.24 -0.07 3.44
N PHE A 15 -7.57 -0.75 4.36
CA PHE A 15 -6.13 -0.71 4.51
C PHE A 15 -5.57 -2.13 4.37
N LEU A 16 -4.42 -2.21 3.72
CA LEU A 16 -3.61 -3.41 3.70
C LEU A 16 -2.69 -3.38 4.93
N GLU A 17 -2.85 -4.37 5.80
CA GLU A 17 -2.03 -4.56 7.02
C GLU A 17 -0.64 -5.11 6.70
N LEU A 18 0.17 -4.31 5.99
CA LEU A 18 1.55 -4.64 5.65
C LEU A 18 2.44 -5.03 6.85
N PRO A 19 2.28 -4.47 8.07
CA PRO A 19 3.09 -4.90 9.22
C PRO A 19 3.00 -6.40 9.50
N LEU A 20 1.83 -7.02 9.27
CA LEU A 20 1.62 -8.46 9.47
C LEU A 20 2.38 -9.34 8.48
N LEU A 21 2.85 -8.75 7.37
CA LEU A 21 3.59 -9.46 6.32
C LEU A 21 5.11 -9.29 6.43
N LYS A 22 5.60 -8.49 7.39
CA LYS A 22 7.01 -8.08 7.47
C LYS A 22 7.97 -9.27 7.40
N ASP A 23 7.84 -10.24 8.31
CA ASP A 23 8.82 -11.32 8.45
C ASP A 23 8.83 -12.22 7.20
N LYS A 24 7.64 -12.54 6.66
CA LYS A 24 7.51 -13.32 5.42
C LYS A 24 8.11 -12.59 4.21
N LEU A 25 7.93 -11.27 4.16
CA LEU A 25 8.46 -10.44 3.08
C LEU A 25 9.98 -10.32 3.17
N GLU A 26 10.54 -10.17 4.36
CA GLU A 26 11.99 -10.15 4.60
C GLU A 26 12.63 -11.47 4.19
N GLU A 27 12.06 -12.62 4.60
CA GLU A 27 12.54 -13.95 4.20
C GLU A 27 12.53 -14.10 2.67
N TYR A 28 11.42 -13.74 2.02
CA TYR A 28 11.28 -13.81 0.58
C TYR A 28 12.31 -12.93 -0.15
N ILE A 29 12.48 -11.68 0.27
CA ILE A 29 13.41 -10.73 -0.35
C ILE A 29 14.86 -11.19 -0.19
N ASN A 30 15.24 -11.71 0.98
CA ASN A 30 16.59 -12.21 1.22
C ASN A 30 16.92 -13.38 0.28
N LYS A 31 15.96 -14.27 0.04
CA LYS A 31 16.14 -15.40 -0.89
C LYS A 31 16.14 -14.96 -2.35
N MET A 32 15.17 -14.14 -2.74
CA MET A 32 14.92 -13.81 -4.15
C MET A 32 15.82 -12.72 -4.69
N SER A 33 16.37 -11.85 -3.84
CA SER A 33 17.35 -10.86 -4.27
C SER A 33 18.61 -11.52 -4.85
N VAL A 34 19.04 -12.64 -4.25
CA VAL A 34 20.17 -13.44 -4.74
C VAL A 34 19.75 -14.32 -5.90
N ALA A 35 18.71 -15.15 -5.72
CA ALA A 35 18.29 -16.10 -6.75
C ALA A 35 17.80 -15.43 -8.05
N GLY A 36 17.22 -14.24 -7.93
CA GLY A 36 16.76 -13.42 -9.05
C GLY A 36 17.79 -12.41 -9.56
N SER A 37 19.02 -12.43 -9.04
CA SER A 37 20.11 -11.53 -9.46
C SER A 37 19.71 -10.05 -9.51
N TRP A 38 19.09 -9.56 -8.43
CA TRP A 38 18.65 -8.17 -8.35
C TRP A 38 19.85 -7.22 -8.42
N SER A 39 19.64 -6.05 -9.01
CA SER A 39 20.65 -4.99 -9.02
C SER A 39 20.89 -4.47 -7.59
N GLN A 40 22.13 -4.08 -7.30
CA GLN A 40 22.52 -3.62 -5.97
C GLN A 40 21.68 -2.44 -5.46
N ASN A 41 21.29 -1.51 -6.35
CA ASN A 41 20.42 -0.39 -6.00
C ASN A 41 19.01 -0.86 -5.58
N ALA A 42 18.43 -1.87 -6.22
CA ALA A 42 17.12 -2.39 -5.88
C ALA A 42 17.13 -3.06 -4.50
N ILE A 43 18.18 -3.82 -4.20
CA ILE A 43 18.39 -4.46 -2.89
C ILE A 43 18.50 -3.40 -1.79
N GLN A 44 19.37 -2.40 -1.98
CA GLN A 44 19.59 -1.34 -1.00
C GLN A 44 18.32 -0.51 -0.75
N ALA A 45 17.62 -0.11 -1.81
CA ALA A 45 16.37 0.63 -1.70
C ALA A 45 15.32 -0.19 -0.94
N THR A 46 15.15 -1.46 -1.29
CA THR A 46 14.18 -2.35 -0.63
C THR A 46 14.48 -2.51 0.87
N HIS A 47 15.74 -2.73 1.24
CA HIS A 47 16.11 -2.82 2.66
C HIS A 47 15.97 -1.49 3.40
N ALA A 48 16.15 -0.34 2.74
CA ALA A 48 15.89 0.96 3.36
C ALA A 48 14.41 1.08 3.77
N TRP A 49 13.48 0.73 2.87
CA TRP A 49 12.04 0.70 3.17
C TRP A 49 11.68 -0.28 4.30
N LEU A 50 12.31 -1.46 4.34
CA LEU A 50 12.06 -2.43 5.41
C LEU A 50 12.57 -1.94 6.77
N ARG A 51 13.73 -1.28 6.81
CA ARG A 51 14.30 -0.70 8.04
C ARG A 51 13.43 0.42 8.63
N GLU A 52 12.81 1.24 7.78
CA GLU A 52 11.85 2.27 8.23
C GLU A 52 10.59 1.68 8.87
N GLY A 53 10.31 0.40 8.59
CA GLY A 53 9.13 -0.32 9.08
C GLY A 53 7.94 -0.18 8.14
N LEU A 54 7.32 -1.32 7.83
CA LEU A 54 6.09 -1.37 7.05
C LEU A 54 4.94 -0.75 7.84
N LYS A 55 4.12 0.05 7.17
CA LYS A 55 2.93 0.71 7.72
C LYS A 55 1.72 0.28 6.94
N SER A 56 0.56 0.23 7.58
CA SER A 56 -0.70 -0.07 6.89
C SER A 56 -0.96 0.98 5.80
N ARG A 57 -1.34 0.53 4.60
CA ARG A 57 -1.53 1.42 3.43
C ARG A 57 -2.97 1.39 2.97
N CYS A 58 -3.56 2.57 2.77
CA CYS A 58 -4.92 2.71 2.25
C CYS A 58 -4.98 2.26 0.79
N ILE A 59 -5.83 1.27 0.49
CA ILE A 59 -5.97 0.66 -0.84
C ILE A 59 -7.27 1.05 -1.57
N THR A 60 -8.14 1.84 -0.95
CA THR A 60 -9.35 2.37 -1.60
C THR A 60 -9.26 3.89 -1.78
N ARG A 61 -9.94 4.45 -2.78
CA ARG A 61 -10.06 5.89 -3.04
C ARG A 61 -11.50 6.24 -3.33
N ASP A 62 -11.91 7.49 -3.09
CA ASP A 62 -13.23 7.98 -3.48
C ASP A 62 -13.18 8.45 -4.95
N LEU A 63 -13.23 7.51 -5.88
CA LEU A 63 -13.17 7.78 -7.32
C LEU A 63 -14.39 7.18 -8.03
N LYS A 64 -14.60 7.56 -9.29
CA LYS A 64 -15.62 6.95 -10.15
C LYS A 64 -15.02 6.08 -11.25
N TRP A 65 -13.73 6.23 -11.50
CA TRP A 65 -12.99 5.48 -12.51
C TRP A 65 -11.91 4.65 -11.83
N GLY A 66 -12.14 3.34 -11.75
CA GLY A 66 -11.29 2.39 -11.05
C GLY A 66 -11.94 1.01 -11.02
N VAL A 67 -11.28 0.06 -10.35
CA VAL A 67 -11.85 -1.28 -10.11
C VAL A 67 -12.78 -1.20 -8.89
N PRO A 68 -14.06 -1.59 -9.00
CA PRO A 68 -15.00 -1.50 -7.90
C PRO A 68 -14.62 -2.48 -6.79
N VAL A 69 -14.78 -2.05 -5.53
CA VAL A 69 -14.56 -2.91 -4.36
C VAL A 69 -15.75 -3.88 -4.25
N PRO A 70 -15.52 -5.21 -4.18
CA PRO A 70 -16.60 -6.20 -4.13
C PRO A 70 -17.21 -6.33 -2.72
N LEU A 71 -17.50 -5.21 -2.06
CA LEU A 71 -18.14 -5.14 -0.76
C LEU A 71 -19.24 -4.08 -0.81
N GLU A 72 -20.44 -4.43 -0.35
CA GLU A 72 -21.63 -3.56 -0.38
C GLU A 72 -21.37 -2.16 0.19
N LYS A 73 -20.65 -2.06 1.31
CA LYS A 73 -20.32 -0.78 1.98
C LYS A 73 -19.42 0.15 1.15
N PHE A 74 -18.82 -0.33 0.06
CA PHE A 74 -17.82 0.38 -0.74
C PHE A 74 -18.24 0.57 -2.20
N LYS A 75 -19.51 0.32 -2.55
CA LYS A 75 -20.05 0.48 -3.92
C LYS A 75 -19.83 1.86 -4.53
N ASP A 76 -19.72 2.89 -3.70
CA ASP A 76 -19.60 4.28 -4.16
C ASP A 76 -18.15 4.73 -4.45
N LYS A 77 -17.17 3.83 -4.20
CA LYS A 77 -15.72 4.06 -4.37
C LYS A 77 -15.17 3.62 -5.73
#